data_AF-A0A914R7S8-F1
#
_entry.id   AF-A0A914R7S8-F1
#
_cell.length_a   1.000
_cell.length_b   1.000
_cell.length_c   1.000
_cell.angle_alpha   90.00
_cell.angle_beta   90.00
_cell.angle_gamma   90.00
#
_symmetry.space_group_name_H-M   'P 1'
#
loop_
_entity.id
_entity.type
_entity.pdbx_description
1 polymer ?
#
loop_
_entity_poly.entity_id
_entity_poly.type
_entity_poly.pdbx_seq_one_letter_code
_entity_poly.pdbx_strand_id
1 'polypeptide(L)'
;MSLYAPALINYLKQLVNDPMLLFTFNSPFDAFPSAAPKENSKAMALFESLKQRPIPVCGSELVPMVAKNLLEYFEKQLHPFITGIYASPDIALEKETAGAPLTNMPCEAGFGFIDHLFTTKPNMTTYNRSALMVAAKNKLFEYIVKLPEEKQQEMYAKACSNKNLSAKLAAEKSQQIHRENVEKIEKQALSQANDKQKKEAQRKKIAVDLRECGFWLTVEEMDQALLNIPRTAALKNVKANIRFRKAVWTPKFEPKNLLQFTYQKHTYTYEELVCNLKAVIVADYSRPESDTDSAPDSEED
;
A
#
# COMPACT_ATOMS: atom_id res chain seq x y z
N MET A 1 11.34 9.28 20.38
CA MET A 1 10.08 9.72 19.73
C MET A 1 8.82 9.45 20.56
N SER A 2 8.85 8.60 21.61
CA SER A 2 7.61 8.17 22.30
C SER A 2 6.88 9.25 23.13
N LEU A 3 7.55 10.33 23.54
CA LEU A 3 6.92 11.41 24.34
C LEU A 3 6.18 12.47 23.50
N TYR A 4 6.53 12.62 22.21
CA TYR A 4 6.03 13.72 21.38
C TYR A 4 4.69 13.40 20.68
N ALA A 5 4.48 12.15 20.29
CA ALA A 5 3.25 11.76 19.60
C ALA A 5 1.98 11.86 20.50
N PRO A 6 2.00 11.42 21.78
CA PRO A 6 0.86 11.61 22.68
C PRO A 6 0.59 13.09 22.97
N ALA A 7 1.65 13.89 23.14
CA ALA A 7 1.53 15.34 23.32
C ALA A 7 0.90 16.02 22.09
N LEU A 8 1.18 15.54 20.88
CA LEU A 8 0.69 16.13 19.63
C LEU A 8 -0.80 15.85 19.47
N ILE A 9 -1.19 14.60 19.71
CA ILE A 9 -2.59 14.18 19.69
C ILE A 9 -3.38 14.98 20.73
N ASN A 10 -2.84 15.14 21.94
CA ASN A 10 -3.51 15.92 22.99
C ASN A 10 -3.65 17.41 22.60
N TYR A 11 -2.61 17.99 22.00
CA TYR A 11 -2.65 19.37 21.51
C TYR A 11 -3.66 19.55 20.36
N LEU A 12 -3.70 18.64 19.39
CA LEU A 12 -4.69 18.66 18.32
C LEU A 12 -6.12 18.51 18.85
N LYS A 13 -6.35 17.68 19.88
CA LYS A 13 -7.64 17.58 20.59
C LYS A 13 -8.04 18.89 21.26
N GLN A 14 -7.07 19.57 21.87
CA GLN A 14 -7.29 20.89 22.46
C GLN A 14 -7.60 21.95 21.39
N LEU A 15 -6.90 21.95 20.26
CA LEU A 15 -7.14 22.87 19.13
C LEU A 15 -8.51 22.70 18.46
N VAL A 16 -9.06 21.49 18.46
CA VAL A 16 -10.42 21.24 17.95
C VAL A 16 -11.48 21.90 18.85
N ASN A 17 -11.25 21.93 20.17
CA ASN A 17 -12.18 22.47 21.16
C ASN A 17 -11.97 23.96 21.41
N ASP A 18 -10.72 24.41 21.34
CA ASP A 18 -10.31 25.80 21.51
C ASP A 18 -9.30 26.18 20.41
N PRO A 19 -9.78 26.68 19.26
CA PRO A 19 -8.92 27.09 18.16
C PRO A 19 -8.03 28.29 18.51
N MET A 20 -8.33 29.00 19.60
CA MET A 20 -7.52 30.12 20.07
C MET A 20 -6.15 29.63 20.57
N LEU A 21 -6.04 28.36 20.98
CA LEU A 21 -4.78 27.76 21.43
C LEU A 21 -3.69 27.69 20.35
N LEU A 22 -4.04 27.81 19.06
CA LEU A 22 -3.05 27.92 17.99
C LEU A 22 -2.28 29.24 18.08
N PHE A 23 -2.97 30.26 18.56
CA PHE A 23 -2.48 31.63 18.62
C PHE A 23 -1.96 32.01 20.01
N THR A 24 -2.11 31.13 21.03
CA THR A 24 -1.60 31.39 22.39
C THR A 24 -0.12 31.10 22.57
N PHE A 25 0.63 30.77 21.52
CA PHE A 25 2.08 30.51 21.55
C PHE A 25 2.55 29.44 22.54
N ASN A 26 1.63 28.74 23.22
CA ASN A 26 1.88 27.68 24.19
C ASN A 26 1.78 26.31 23.50
N SER A 27 2.59 26.10 22.47
CA SER A 27 2.73 24.77 21.87
C SER A 27 3.48 23.86 22.85
N PRO A 28 3.05 22.61 23.08
CA PRO A 28 3.79 21.65 23.90
C PRO A 28 5.08 21.15 23.23
N PHE A 29 5.40 21.65 22.03
CA PHE A 29 6.63 21.34 21.30
C PHE A 29 7.61 22.51 21.37
N ASP A 30 8.58 22.41 22.28
CA ASP A 30 9.79 23.26 22.29
C ASP A 30 10.66 23.09 21.02
N ALA A 31 10.30 22.14 20.14
CA ALA A 31 11.07 21.76 18.96
C ALA A 31 10.87 22.66 17.73
N PHE A 32 9.90 23.57 17.74
CA PHE A 32 9.97 24.68 16.79
C PHE A 32 11.06 25.62 17.30
N PRO A 33 12.14 25.88 16.54
CA PRO A 33 13.12 26.87 16.96
C PRO A 33 12.33 28.12 17.29
N SER A 34 12.42 28.56 18.55
CA SER A 34 11.68 29.70 19.10
C SER A 34 11.36 30.66 17.96
N ALA A 35 10.09 30.70 17.56
CA ALA A 35 9.68 31.52 16.42
C ALA A 35 9.87 33.02 16.72
N ALA A 36 10.43 33.36 17.89
CA ALA A 36 11.08 34.63 18.11
C ALA A 36 12.28 34.74 17.16
N PRO A 37 12.26 35.66 16.19
CA PRO A 37 13.40 35.89 15.33
C PRO A 37 14.61 36.25 16.19
N LYS A 38 15.58 35.34 16.26
CA LYS A 38 16.84 35.62 16.92
C LYS A 38 17.54 36.72 16.12
N GLU A 39 17.81 37.84 16.80
CA GLU A 39 18.73 38.92 16.41
C GLU A 39 18.28 39.93 15.33
N ASN A 40 17.09 39.82 14.72
CA ASN A 40 16.60 40.83 13.77
C ASN A 40 15.51 41.73 14.37
N SER A 41 15.86 42.99 14.67
CA SER A 41 14.98 43.99 15.29
C SER A 41 13.69 44.25 14.49
N LYS A 42 13.74 44.19 13.16
CA LYS A 42 12.55 44.36 12.29
C LYS A 42 11.64 43.14 12.37
N ALA A 43 12.21 41.95 12.42
CA ALA A 43 11.44 40.72 12.57
C ALA A 43 10.81 40.64 13.96
N MET A 44 11.50 41.11 15.01
CA MET A 44 10.93 41.21 16.37
C MET A 44 9.77 42.22 16.45
N ALA A 45 9.91 43.38 15.81
CA ALA A 45 8.82 44.37 15.75
C ALA A 45 7.62 43.86 14.95
N LEU A 46 7.85 43.17 13.83
CA LEU A 46 6.79 42.51 13.06
C LEU A 46 6.11 41.41 13.90
N PHE A 47 6.90 40.62 14.62
CA PHE A 47 6.42 39.55 15.51
C PHE A 47 5.55 40.09 16.64
N GLU A 48 5.96 41.17 17.32
CA GLU A 48 5.15 41.85 18.34
C GLU A 48 3.89 42.49 17.74
N SER A 49 3.96 43.05 16.53
CA SER A 49 2.78 43.61 15.85
C SER A 49 1.75 42.54 15.48
N LEU A 50 2.19 41.31 15.19
CA LEU A 50 1.31 40.18 14.92
C LEU A 50 0.67 39.65 16.21
N LYS A 51 1.37 39.67 17.36
CA LYS A 51 0.79 39.33 18.66
C LYS A 51 -0.38 40.24 19.05
N GLN A 52 -0.34 41.50 18.63
CA GLN A 52 -1.33 42.51 19.00
C GLN A 52 -2.53 42.57 18.04
N ARG A 53 -2.51 41.83 16.92
CA ARG A 53 -3.63 41.83 15.97
C ARG A 53 -4.77 40.93 16.45
N PRO A 54 -6.03 41.39 16.39
CA PRO A 54 -7.18 40.52 16.63
C PRO A 54 -7.21 39.40 15.57
N ILE A 55 -7.43 38.17 16.03
CA ILE A 55 -7.45 36.98 15.18
C ILE A 55 -8.63 37.10 14.20
N PRO A 56 -8.40 36.94 12.88
CA PRO A 56 -9.48 37.05 11.90
C PRO A 56 -10.49 35.91 12.07
N VAL A 57 -11.79 36.21 11.91
CA VAL A 57 -12.93 35.28 12.06
C VAL A 57 -12.79 34.02 11.19
N CYS A 58 -12.11 34.09 10.05
CA CYS A 58 -11.79 32.90 9.23
C CYS A 58 -10.87 31.90 9.95
N GLY A 59 -10.02 32.35 10.87
CA GLY A 59 -9.11 31.50 11.64
C GLY A 59 -9.86 30.59 12.62
N SER A 60 -10.95 31.09 13.23
CA SER A 60 -11.74 30.30 14.19
C SER A 60 -12.50 29.14 13.55
N GLU A 61 -12.82 29.22 12.26
CA GLU A 61 -13.52 28.14 11.53
C GLU A 61 -12.56 27.16 10.84
N LEU A 62 -11.44 27.66 10.32
CA LEU A 62 -10.47 26.84 9.58
C LEU A 62 -9.62 25.96 10.52
N VAL A 63 -9.22 26.50 11.68
CA VAL A 63 -8.33 25.80 12.62
C VAL A 63 -8.93 24.51 13.17
N PRO A 64 -10.19 24.45 13.64
CA PRO A 64 -10.81 23.20 14.06
C PRO A 64 -10.93 22.18 12.92
N MET A 65 -11.23 22.64 11.70
CA MET A 65 -11.36 21.78 10.53
C MET A 65 -10.02 21.11 10.18
N VAL A 66 -8.94 21.90 10.12
CA VAL A 66 -7.59 21.38 9.86
C VAL A 66 -7.12 20.47 11.00
N ALA A 67 -7.32 20.88 12.25
CA ALA A 67 -6.95 20.08 13.42
C ALA A 67 -7.69 18.74 13.47
N LYS A 68 -8.98 18.72 13.11
CA LYS A 68 -9.79 17.49 13.02
C LYS A 68 -9.28 16.55 11.93
N ASN A 69 -9.00 17.07 10.73
CA ASN A 69 -8.47 16.27 9.63
C ASN A 69 -7.08 15.70 9.93
N LEU A 70 -6.22 16.50 10.57
CA LEU A 70 -4.90 16.06 11.03
C LEU A 70 -5.05 14.97 12.09
N LEU A 71 -5.93 15.17 13.08
CA LEU A 71 -6.19 14.18 14.12
C LEU A 71 -6.68 12.86 13.53
N GLU A 72 -7.59 12.90 12.57
CA GLU A 72 -8.06 11.72 11.86
C GLU A 72 -6.93 11.01 11.09
N TYR A 73 -6.04 11.77 10.46
CA TYR A 73 -4.85 11.23 9.80
C TYR A 73 -3.89 10.56 10.80
N PHE A 74 -3.57 11.22 11.91
CA PHE A 74 -2.69 10.66 12.95
C PHE A 74 -3.30 9.42 13.62
N GLU A 75 -4.60 9.42 13.91
CA GLU A 75 -5.30 8.29 14.53
C GLU A 75 -5.57 7.13 13.56
N LYS A 76 -5.65 7.35 12.23
CA LYS A 76 -5.84 6.26 11.25
C LYS A 76 -4.53 5.71 10.69
N GLN A 77 -3.62 6.59 10.27
CA GLN A 77 -2.41 6.20 9.54
C GLN A 77 -1.22 5.97 10.46
N LEU A 78 -1.12 6.74 11.55
CA LEU A 78 0.04 6.71 12.43
C LEU A 78 -0.21 5.94 13.73
N HIS A 79 -1.44 5.51 14.01
CA HIS A 79 -1.77 4.69 15.18
C HIS A 79 -0.90 3.41 15.33
N PRO A 80 -0.59 2.65 14.26
CA PRO A 80 0.34 1.51 14.38
C PRO A 80 1.75 1.88 14.82
N PHE A 81 2.18 3.13 14.57
CA PHE A 81 3.51 3.64 14.92
C PHE A 81 3.54 4.36 16.28
N ILE A 82 2.38 4.85 16.75
CA ILE A 82 2.24 5.58 18.02
C ILE A 82 1.87 4.62 19.17
N THR A 83 0.99 3.65 18.91
CA THR A 83 0.46 2.71 19.91
C THR A 83 0.43 1.24 19.44
N GLY A 84 0.97 0.93 18.26
CA GLY A 84 0.97 -0.43 17.73
C GLY A 84 2.07 -1.33 18.29
N ILE A 85 2.20 -2.53 17.72
CA ILE A 85 3.12 -3.60 18.13
C ILE A 85 4.62 -3.20 18.20
N TYR A 86 4.99 -2.04 17.65
CA TYR A 86 6.35 -1.50 17.66
C TYR A 86 6.53 -0.32 18.63
N ALA A 87 5.48 0.11 19.35
CA ALA A 87 5.54 1.20 20.31
C ALA A 87 6.22 0.80 21.64
N SER A 88 6.27 -0.50 21.93
CA SER A 88 7.01 -1.08 23.07
C SER A 88 7.75 -2.32 22.58
N PRO A 89 8.85 -2.13 21.83
CA PRO A 89 9.64 -3.25 21.33
C PRO A 89 10.21 -4.06 22.49
N ASP A 90 10.25 -5.38 22.35
CA ASP A 90 11.02 -6.24 23.26
C ASP A 90 12.50 -5.85 23.19
N ILE A 91 13.25 -6.05 24.29
CA ILE A 91 14.67 -5.71 24.42
C ILE A 91 15.50 -6.35 23.31
N ALA A 92 15.08 -7.53 22.83
CA ALA A 92 15.69 -8.21 21.68
C ALA A 92 15.55 -7.41 20.38
N LEU A 93 14.34 -6.89 20.09
CA LEU A 93 14.06 -6.10 18.90
C LEU A 93 14.74 -4.71 18.98
N GLU A 94 14.82 -4.14 20.18
CA GLU A 94 15.56 -2.91 20.44
C GLU A 94 17.05 -3.07 20.14
N LYS A 95 17.67 -4.18 20.57
CA LYS A 95 19.08 -4.48 20.24
C LYS A 95 19.29 -4.74 18.75
N GLU A 96 18.36 -5.45 18.10
CA GLU A 96 18.44 -5.74 16.67
C GLU A 96 18.34 -4.47 15.81
N THR A 97 17.49 -3.53 16.22
CA THR A 97 17.23 -2.28 15.49
C THR A 97 18.07 -1.09 15.95
N ALA A 98 18.86 -1.22 17.01
CA ALA A 98 19.74 -0.16 17.52
C ALA A 98 20.73 0.40 16.47
N GLY A 99 21.10 -0.41 15.47
CA GLY A 99 21.97 0.00 14.37
C GLY A 99 21.24 0.72 13.23
N ALA A 100 19.91 0.74 13.22
CA ALA A 100 19.13 1.41 12.19
C ALA A 100 19.16 2.93 12.41
N PRO A 101 19.43 3.73 11.36
CA PRO A 101 19.40 5.18 11.50
C PRO A 101 17.98 5.66 11.82
N LEU A 102 17.85 6.63 12.72
CA LEU A 102 16.56 7.22 13.11
C LEU A 102 15.84 7.94 11.95
N THR A 103 16.56 8.22 10.87
CA THR A 103 16.05 8.94 9.70
C THR A 103 16.40 8.19 8.42
N ASN A 104 15.59 8.40 7.38
CA ASN A 104 15.85 7.96 6.00
C ASN A 104 16.99 8.71 5.32
N MET A 105 17.47 9.83 5.89
CA MET A 105 18.53 10.68 5.33
C MET A 105 19.77 9.92 4.82
N PRO A 106 20.33 8.91 5.52
CA PRO A 106 21.50 8.18 5.00
C PRO A 106 21.21 7.40 3.72
N CYS A 107 20.01 6.83 3.62
CA CYS A 107 19.53 6.10 2.45
C CYS A 107 19.26 7.05 1.30
N GLU A 108 18.55 8.16 1.55
CA GLU A 108 18.26 9.20 0.55
C GLU A 108 19.54 9.81 -0.02
N ALA A 109 20.52 10.10 0.83
CA ALA A 109 21.83 10.57 0.37
C ALA A 109 22.55 9.54 -0.51
N GLY A 110 22.36 8.24 -0.26
CA GLY A 110 22.87 7.17 -1.13
C GLY A 110 22.17 7.13 -2.49
N PHE A 111 20.84 7.21 -2.48
CA PHE A 111 20.04 7.26 -3.71
C PHE A 111 20.32 8.50 -4.54
N GLY A 112 20.36 9.69 -3.92
CA GLY A 112 20.69 10.93 -4.59
C GLY A 112 22.10 10.91 -5.20
N PHE A 113 23.07 10.27 -4.54
CA PHE A 113 24.39 10.07 -5.12
C PHE A 113 24.36 9.17 -6.35
N ILE A 114 23.65 8.03 -6.28
CA ILE A 114 23.50 7.14 -7.44
C ILE A 114 22.78 7.83 -8.60
N ASP A 115 21.71 8.56 -8.31
CA ASP A 115 20.91 9.29 -9.31
C ASP A 115 21.75 10.37 -10.02
N HIS A 116 22.55 11.11 -9.24
CA HIS A 116 23.54 12.02 -9.79
C HIS A 116 24.53 11.32 -10.74
N LEU A 117 24.97 10.10 -10.42
CA LEU A 117 25.85 9.31 -11.30
C LEU A 117 25.15 8.76 -12.55
N PHE A 118 23.84 8.55 -12.51
CA PHE A 118 23.07 8.23 -13.71
C PHE A 118 22.99 9.44 -14.65
N THR A 119 22.77 10.62 -14.09
CA THR A 119 22.65 11.87 -14.86
C THR A 119 23.99 12.33 -15.43
N THR A 120 25.05 12.35 -14.62
CA THR A 120 26.36 12.90 -15.02
C THR A 120 27.26 11.91 -15.76
N LYS A 121 27.09 10.61 -15.53
CA LYS A 121 27.91 9.54 -16.13
C LYS A 121 27.03 8.43 -16.70
N PRO A 122 26.25 8.70 -17.76
CA PRO A 122 25.27 7.76 -18.31
C PRO A 122 25.91 6.45 -18.82
N ASN A 123 27.12 6.53 -19.38
CA ASN A 123 27.84 5.37 -19.91
C ASN A 123 28.52 4.51 -18.83
N MET A 124 28.45 4.90 -17.55
CA MET A 124 28.99 4.08 -16.46
C MET A 124 28.11 2.85 -16.23
N THR A 125 28.72 1.69 -16.00
CA THR A 125 27.96 0.48 -15.66
C THR A 125 27.37 0.59 -14.24
N THR A 126 26.21 -0.02 -14.00
CA THR A 126 25.56 -0.02 -12.68
C THR A 126 26.47 -0.56 -11.58
N TYR A 127 27.28 -1.57 -11.90
CA TYR A 127 28.29 -2.13 -10.99
C TYR A 127 29.34 -1.09 -10.58
N ASN A 128 29.84 -0.29 -11.53
CA ASN A 128 30.81 0.76 -11.22
C ASN A 128 30.16 1.89 -10.41
N ARG A 129 28.88 2.21 -10.66
CA ARG A 129 28.14 3.20 -9.84
C ARG A 129 28.02 2.75 -8.39
N SER A 130 27.62 1.49 -8.16
CA SER A 130 27.48 0.95 -6.81
C SER A 130 28.84 0.83 -6.11
N ALA A 131 29.88 0.41 -6.81
CA ALA A 131 31.24 0.39 -6.28
C ALA A 131 31.71 1.79 -5.85
N LEU A 132 31.43 2.82 -6.65
CA LEU A 132 31.77 4.20 -6.32
C LEU A 132 30.97 4.73 -5.12
N MET A 133 29.68 4.40 -5.01
CA MET A 133 28.88 4.74 -3.84
C MET A 133 29.45 4.11 -2.57
N VAL A 134 29.80 2.81 -2.62
CA VAL A 134 30.39 2.10 -1.47
C VAL A 134 31.76 2.70 -1.12
N ALA A 135 32.59 3.01 -2.11
CA ALA A 135 33.88 3.66 -1.91
C ALA A 135 33.73 5.05 -1.25
N ALA A 136 32.75 5.85 -1.70
CA ALA A 136 32.47 7.17 -1.13
C ALA A 136 31.95 7.07 0.31
N LYS A 137 30.97 6.19 0.57
CA LYS A 137 30.38 6.01 1.92
C LYS A 137 31.40 5.48 2.93
N ASN A 138 32.31 4.59 2.50
CA ASN A 138 33.38 4.06 3.34
C ASN A 138 34.63 4.94 3.40
N LYS A 139 34.60 6.14 2.79
CA LYS A 139 35.75 7.08 2.74
C LYS A 139 37.03 6.42 2.22
N LEU A 140 36.89 5.51 1.25
CA LEU A 140 37.98 4.70 0.75
C LEU A 140 39.12 5.57 0.18
N PHE A 141 38.78 6.63 -0.56
CA PHE A 141 39.78 7.53 -1.13
C PHE A 141 40.54 8.33 -0.05
N GLU A 142 39.85 8.80 0.99
CA GLU A 142 40.50 9.46 2.13
C GLU A 142 41.43 8.49 2.88
N TYR A 143 41.03 7.23 2.99
CA TYR A 143 41.86 6.18 3.59
C TYR A 143 43.12 5.90 2.75
N ILE A 144 42.98 5.75 1.43
CA ILE A 144 44.10 5.48 0.53
C ILE A 144 45.14 6.61 0.60
N VAL A 145 44.70 7.87 0.59
CA VAL A 145 45.61 9.03 0.65
C VAL A 145 46.44 9.06 1.95
N LYS A 146 45.92 8.51 3.05
CA LYS A 146 46.62 8.45 4.35
C LYS A 146 47.66 7.32 4.44
N LEU A 147 47.69 6.39 3.49
CA LEU A 147 48.65 5.29 3.50
C LEU A 147 50.03 5.73 3.00
N PRO A 148 51.11 5.03 3.38
CA PRO A 148 52.43 5.21 2.78
C PRO A 148 52.41 4.98 1.26
N GLU A 149 53.23 5.71 0.52
CA GLU A 149 53.25 5.70 -0.95
C GLU A 149 53.44 4.29 -1.54
N GLU A 150 54.31 3.48 -0.96
CA GLU A 150 54.51 2.08 -1.36
C GLU A 150 53.21 1.26 -1.29
N LYS A 151 52.43 1.42 -0.22
CA LYS A 151 51.14 0.72 -0.06
C LYS A 151 50.07 1.25 -0.99
N GLN A 152 50.11 2.55 -1.32
CA GLN A 152 49.20 3.12 -2.31
C GLN A 152 49.49 2.50 -3.70
N GLN A 153 50.75 2.47 -4.12
CA GLN A 153 51.16 1.88 -5.39
C GLN A 153 50.83 0.39 -5.47
N GLU A 154 51.03 -0.37 -4.38
CA GLU A 154 50.63 -1.77 -4.31
C GLU A 154 49.11 -1.95 -4.52
N MET A 155 48.28 -1.12 -3.88
CA MET A 155 46.84 -1.17 -4.05
C MET A 155 46.39 -0.82 -5.47
N TYR A 156 47.00 0.19 -6.09
CA TYR A 156 46.72 0.54 -7.48
C TYR A 156 47.14 -0.56 -8.45
N ALA A 157 48.31 -1.18 -8.25
CA ALA A 157 48.77 -2.30 -9.06
C ALA A 157 47.81 -3.50 -8.97
N LYS A 158 47.34 -3.82 -7.75
CA LYS A 158 46.32 -4.87 -7.53
C LYS A 158 44.97 -4.53 -8.16
N ALA A 159 44.53 -3.28 -8.11
CA ALA A 159 43.29 -2.86 -8.75
C ALA A 159 43.37 -2.99 -10.28
N CYS A 160 44.50 -2.60 -10.87
CA CYS A 160 44.76 -2.72 -12.30
C CYS A 160 44.83 -4.19 -12.75
N SER A 161 45.51 -5.06 -12.00
CA SER A 161 45.61 -6.49 -12.34
C SER A 161 44.25 -7.20 -12.25
N ASN A 162 43.40 -6.80 -11.31
CA ASN A 162 42.09 -7.42 -11.09
C ASN A 162 40.97 -6.90 -12.00
N LYS A 163 41.23 -5.87 -12.83
CA LYS A 163 40.21 -5.25 -13.70
C LYS A 163 39.44 -6.27 -14.55
N ASN A 164 40.17 -7.20 -15.19
CA ASN A 164 39.57 -8.21 -16.08
C ASN A 164 38.76 -9.23 -15.29
N LEU A 165 39.23 -9.62 -14.10
CA LEU A 165 38.51 -10.52 -13.21
C LEU A 165 37.20 -9.91 -12.74
N SER A 166 37.22 -8.64 -12.30
CA SER A 166 36.01 -7.92 -11.89
C SER A 166 35.01 -7.78 -13.03
N ALA A 167 35.47 -7.51 -14.26
CA ALA A 167 34.60 -7.44 -15.43
C ALA A 167 33.93 -8.79 -15.74
N LYS A 168 34.68 -9.90 -15.63
CA LYS A 168 34.15 -11.25 -15.82
C LYS A 168 33.09 -11.60 -14.77
N LEU A 169 33.38 -11.36 -13.49
CA LEU A 169 32.43 -11.61 -12.39
C LEU A 169 31.16 -10.76 -12.53
N ALA A 170 31.28 -9.51 -12.99
CA ALA A 170 30.12 -8.65 -13.24
C ALA A 170 29.25 -9.19 -14.39
N ALA A 171 29.86 -9.68 -15.48
CA ALA A 171 29.15 -10.28 -16.60
C ALA A 171 28.43 -11.58 -16.19
N GLU A 172 29.11 -12.46 -15.44
CA GLU A 172 28.53 -13.70 -14.91
C GLU A 172 27.32 -13.42 -14.02
N LYS A 173 27.45 -12.46 -13.10
CA LYS A 173 26.36 -12.06 -12.20
C LYS A 173 25.19 -11.44 -12.96
N SER A 174 25.45 -10.64 -13.99
CA SER A 174 24.41 -10.07 -14.85
C SER A 174 23.64 -11.17 -15.60
N GLN A 175 24.34 -12.15 -16.17
CA GLN A 175 23.70 -13.30 -16.82
C GLN A 175 22.90 -14.16 -15.84
N GLN A 176 23.37 -14.33 -14.61
CA GLN A 176 22.64 -15.05 -13.58
C GLN A 176 21.33 -14.33 -13.25
N ILE A 177 21.39 -13.03 -12.96
CA ILE A 177 20.19 -12.21 -12.67
C ILE A 177 19.21 -12.25 -13.84
N HIS A 178 19.70 -12.17 -15.08
CA HIS A 178 18.85 -12.27 -16.26
C HIS A 178 18.13 -13.61 -16.32
N ARG A 179 18.84 -14.74 -16.13
CA ARG A 179 18.23 -16.08 -16.08
C ARG A 179 17.17 -16.20 -14.99
N GLU A 180 17.48 -15.75 -13.78
CA GLU A 180 16.54 -15.76 -12.65
C GLU A 180 15.27 -14.94 -12.94
N ASN A 181 15.41 -13.79 -13.62
CA ASN A 181 14.28 -12.95 -14.00
C ASN A 181 13.42 -13.62 -15.08
N VAL A 182 14.04 -14.23 -16.09
CA VAL A 182 13.32 -14.98 -17.13
C VAL A 182 12.54 -16.12 -16.50
N GLU A 183 13.16 -16.93 -15.63
CA GLU A 183 12.47 -18.02 -14.94
C GLU A 183 11.29 -17.53 -14.08
N LYS A 184 11.42 -16.37 -13.42
CA LYS A 184 10.32 -15.77 -12.66
C LYS A 184 9.16 -15.37 -13.57
N ILE A 185 9.46 -14.74 -14.71
CA ILE A 185 8.45 -14.34 -15.69
C ILE A 185 7.74 -15.58 -16.26
N GLU A 186 8.49 -16.62 -16.62
CA GLU A 186 7.93 -17.87 -17.13
C GLU A 186 7.04 -18.57 -16.10
N LYS A 187 7.47 -18.65 -14.83
CA LYS A 187 6.66 -19.20 -13.73
C LYS A 187 5.38 -18.40 -13.52
N GLN A 188 5.46 -17.07 -13.60
CA GLN A 188 4.28 -16.20 -13.50
C GLN A 188 3.34 -16.41 -14.69
N ALA A 189 3.86 -16.48 -15.91
CA ALA A 189 3.07 -16.74 -17.11
C ALA A 189 2.37 -18.10 -17.04
N LEU A 190 3.07 -19.15 -16.62
CA LEU A 190 2.50 -20.49 -16.44
C LEU A 190 1.44 -20.51 -15.34
N SER A 191 1.68 -19.83 -14.21
CA SER A 191 0.67 -19.69 -13.14
C SER A 191 -0.58 -18.99 -13.66
N GLN A 192 -0.42 -17.87 -14.38
CA GLN A 192 -1.55 -17.14 -14.95
C GLN A 192 -2.30 -17.97 -15.98
N ALA A 193 -1.62 -18.72 -16.83
CA ALA A 193 -2.24 -19.63 -17.80
C ALA A 193 -3.04 -20.74 -17.08
N ASN A 194 -2.47 -21.35 -16.05
CA ASN A 194 -3.15 -22.34 -15.22
C ASN A 194 -4.37 -21.75 -14.50
N ASP A 195 -4.27 -20.54 -13.97
CA ASP A 195 -5.39 -19.87 -13.30
C ASP A 195 -6.50 -19.49 -14.30
N LYS A 196 -6.14 -19.07 -15.52
CA LYS A 196 -7.10 -18.87 -16.61
C LYS A 196 -7.82 -20.17 -16.97
N GLN A 197 -7.07 -21.27 -17.19
CA GLN A 197 -7.66 -22.58 -17.47
C GLN A 197 -8.57 -23.07 -16.34
N LYS A 198 -8.16 -22.90 -15.07
CA LYS A 198 -9.00 -23.25 -13.90
C LYS A 198 -10.29 -22.43 -13.87
N LYS A 199 -10.21 -21.12 -14.11
CA LYS A 199 -11.38 -20.24 -14.19
C LYS A 199 -12.31 -20.63 -15.33
N GLU A 200 -11.78 -20.95 -16.50
CA GLU A 200 -12.56 -21.44 -17.65
C GLU A 200 -13.22 -22.79 -17.36
N ALA A 201 -12.49 -23.75 -16.79
CA ALA A 201 -13.04 -25.04 -16.38
C ALA A 201 -14.14 -24.87 -15.33
N GLN A 202 -13.97 -23.94 -14.38
CA GLN A 202 -15.00 -23.61 -13.40
C GLN A 202 -16.24 -22.97 -14.04
N ARG A 203 -16.07 -22.04 -14.99
CA ARG A 203 -17.17 -21.45 -15.78
C ARG A 203 -17.93 -22.51 -16.55
N LYS A 204 -17.23 -23.43 -17.21
CA LYS A 204 -17.83 -24.57 -17.93
C LYS A 204 -18.64 -25.46 -16.98
N LYS A 205 -18.11 -25.80 -15.80
CA LYS A 205 -18.84 -26.58 -14.78
C LYS A 205 -20.10 -25.87 -14.32
N ILE A 206 -20.04 -24.57 -14.04
CA ILE A 206 -21.20 -23.77 -13.64
C ILE A 206 -22.26 -23.75 -14.75
N ALA A 207 -21.85 -23.62 -16.02
CA ALA A 207 -22.77 -23.64 -17.16
C ALA A 207 -23.46 -25.01 -17.35
N VAL A 208 -22.72 -26.12 -17.16
CA VAL A 208 -23.27 -27.47 -17.20
C VAL A 208 -24.23 -27.70 -16.03
N ASP A 209 -23.85 -27.34 -14.80
CA ASP A 209 -24.71 -27.42 -13.62
C ASP A 209 -26.02 -26.65 -13.85
N LEU A 210 -25.95 -25.47 -14.47
CA LEU A 210 -27.14 -24.66 -14.76
C LEU A 210 -28.02 -25.29 -15.84
N ARG A 211 -27.44 -25.90 -16.88
CA ARG A 211 -28.19 -26.60 -17.92
C ARG A 211 -28.95 -27.80 -17.36
N GLU A 212 -28.36 -28.53 -16.41
CA GLU A 212 -29.02 -29.67 -15.75
C GLU A 212 -30.10 -29.25 -14.76
N CYS A 213 -29.85 -28.18 -13.99
CA CYS A 213 -30.71 -27.76 -12.88
C CYS A 213 -31.78 -26.75 -13.27
N GLY A 214 -31.63 -26.06 -14.41
CA GLY A 214 -32.47 -24.94 -14.82
C GLY A 214 -32.06 -23.62 -14.15
N PHE A 215 -32.30 -22.52 -14.86
CA PHE A 215 -32.17 -21.16 -14.35
C PHE A 215 -33.56 -20.58 -14.07
N TRP A 216 -33.76 -20.05 -12.87
CA TRP A 216 -35.02 -19.41 -12.50
C TRP A 216 -34.89 -17.91 -12.68
N LEU A 217 -35.76 -17.31 -13.48
CA LEU A 217 -35.81 -15.86 -13.62
C LEU A 217 -36.59 -15.29 -12.45
N THR A 218 -37.84 -15.73 -12.24
CA THR A 218 -38.76 -15.18 -11.22
C THR A 218 -38.81 -16.02 -9.94
N VAL A 219 -39.30 -15.40 -8.84
CA VAL A 219 -39.58 -16.11 -7.59
C VAL A 219 -40.69 -17.15 -7.77
N GLU A 220 -41.67 -16.86 -8.62
CA GLU A 220 -42.81 -17.72 -8.93
C GLU A 220 -42.37 -19.00 -9.65
N GLU A 221 -41.48 -18.87 -10.66
CA GLU A 221 -40.86 -20.00 -11.34
C GLU A 221 -40.07 -20.89 -10.37
N MET A 222 -39.33 -20.26 -9.45
CA MET A 222 -38.58 -20.98 -8.44
C MET A 222 -39.51 -21.77 -7.51
N ASP A 223 -40.55 -21.13 -6.96
CA ASP A 223 -41.46 -21.78 -6.02
C ASP A 223 -42.23 -22.95 -6.69
N GLN A 224 -42.65 -22.79 -7.94
CA GLN A 224 -43.27 -23.86 -8.73
C GLN A 224 -42.29 -25.02 -9.01
N ALA A 225 -41.03 -24.71 -9.33
CA ALA A 225 -40.02 -25.73 -9.57
C ALA A 225 -39.65 -26.50 -8.29
N LEU A 226 -39.61 -25.82 -7.14
CA LEU A 226 -39.28 -26.45 -5.86
C LEU A 226 -40.39 -27.35 -5.31
N LEU A 227 -41.66 -27.13 -5.69
CA LEU A 227 -42.79 -27.98 -5.30
C LEU A 227 -42.76 -29.36 -5.98
N ASN A 228 -42.22 -29.44 -7.20
CA ASN A 228 -42.27 -30.63 -8.05
C ASN A 228 -41.03 -31.53 -7.94
N ILE A 229 -40.05 -31.16 -7.12
CA ILE A 229 -38.73 -31.80 -7.08
C ILE A 229 -38.42 -32.27 -5.65
N PRO A 230 -37.80 -33.46 -5.47
CA PRO A 230 -37.41 -33.93 -4.14
C PRO A 230 -36.36 -33.00 -3.50
N ARG A 231 -36.41 -32.88 -2.16
CA ARG A 231 -35.60 -31.92 -1.37
C ARG A 231 -34.09 -31.97 -1.66
N THR A 232 -33.56 -33.14 -2.00
CA THR A 232 -32.13 -33.32 -2.34
C THR A 232 -31.77 -32.69 -3.69
N ALA A 233 -32.62 -32.83 -4.70
CA ALA A 233 -32.45 -32.21 -6.01
C ALA A 233 -32.77 -30.72 -5.96
N ALA A 234 -33.77 -30.31 -5.17
CA ALA A 234 -34.08 -28.91 -4.91
C ALA A 234 -32.87 -28.15 -4.32
N LEU A 235 -32.18 -28.73 -3.33
CA LEU A 235 -30.96 -28.16 -2.78
C LEU A 235 -29.83 -28.04 -3.81
N LYS A 236 -29.68 -29.02 -4.73
CA LYS A 236 -28.70 -28.95 -5.84
C LYS A 236 -29.03 -27.78 -6.76
N ASN A 237 -30.29 -27.60 -7.13
CA ASN A 237 -30.74 -26.54 -8.02
C ASN A 237 -30.58 -25.14 -7.42
N VAL A 238 -30.92 -24.97 -6.14
CA VAL A 238 -30.71 -23.71 -5.40
C VAL A 238 -29.23 -23.36 -5.35
N LYS A 239 -28.36 -24.33 -5.04
CA LYS A 239 -26.90 -24.11 -5.01
C LYS A 239 -26.33 -23.78 -6.40
N ALA A 240 -26.80 -24.44 -7.46
CA ALA A 240 -26.38 -24.16 -8.83
C ALA A 240 -26.75 -22.73 -9.25
N ASN A 241 -27.97 -22.31 -8.95
CA ASN A 241 -28.45 -20.95 -9.20
C ASN A 241 -27.62 -19.92 -8.42
N ILE A 242 -27.35 -20.14 -7.12
CA ILE A 242 -26.48 -19.24 -6.33
C ILE A 242 -25.06 -19.18 -6.90
N ARG A 243 -24.46 -20.31 -7.33
CA ARG A 243 -23.11 -20.32 -7.94
C ARG A 243 -23.05 -19.52 -9.23
N PHE A 244 -24.05 -19.69 -10.10
CA PHE A 244 -24.13 -18.96 -11.36
C PHE A 244 -24.25 -17.45 -11.11
N ARG A 245 -25.22 -17.07 -10.28
CA ARG A 245 -25.45 -15.69 -9.87
C ARG A 245 -24.22 -15.07 -9.21
N LYS A 246 -23.53 -15.83 -8.35
CA LYS A 246 -22.25 -15.42 -7.77
C LYS A 246 -21.18 -15.20 -8.84
N ALA A 247 -21.06 -16.08 -9.83
CA ALA A 247 -20.05 -15.95 -10.88
C ALA A 247 -20.31 -14.79 -11.86
N VAL A 248 -21.58 -14.45 -12.10
CA VAL A 248 -21.99 -13.37 -13.01
C VAL A 248 -22.09 -12.01 -12.30
N TRP A 249 -22.58 -11.96 -11.06
CA TRP A 249 -22.91 -10.70 -10.35
C TRP A 249 -21.96 -10.29 -9.23
N THR A 250 -20.91 -11.07 -8.91
CA THR A 250 -19.96 -10.71 -7.83
C THR A 250 -19.39 -9.29 -7.87
N PRO A 251 -19.20 -8.61 -9.03
CA PRO A 251 -18.68 -7.25 -9.03
C PRO A 251 -19.71 -6.19 -8.61
N LYS A 252 -21.02 -6.46 -8.71
CA LYS A 252 -22.09 -5.43 -8.71
C LYS A 252 -23.23 -5.67 -7.71
N PHE A 253 -23.14 -6.70 -6.86
CA PHE A 253 -24.19 -7.09 -5.90
C PHE A 253 -23.74 -6.85 -4.45
N GLU A 254 -24.48 -6.02 -3.71
CA GLU A 254 -24.38 -5.89 -2.26
C GLU A 254 -25.78 -6.18 -1.66
N PRO A 255 -25.88 -7.00 -0.59
CA PRO A 255 -24.80 -7.51 0.23
C PRO A 255 -24.25 -8.87 -0.24
N LYS A 256 -22.91 -9.00 -0.28
CA LYS A 256 -22.19 -10.20 -0.80
C LYS A 256 -22.41 -11.51 -0.02
N ASN A 257 -22.99 -11.45 1.17
CA ASN A 257 -23.27 -12.60 2.03
C ASN A 257 -24.40 -13.49 1.48
N LEU A 258 -25.38 -12.93 0.75
CA LEU A 258 -26.51 -13.68 0.19
C LEU A 258 -26.10 -14.67 -0.91
N LEU A 259 -24.96 -14.42 -1.56
CA LEU A 259 -24.40 -15.28 -2.62
C LEU A 259 -23.39 -16.31 -2.08
N GLN A 260 -23.30 -16.48 -0.76
CA GLN A 260 -22.39 -17.42 -0.09
C GLN A 260 -23.16 -18.58 0.54
N PHE A 261 -22.48 -19.73 0.69
CA PHE A 261 -23.03 -20.90 1.37
C PHE A 261 -22.74 -20.90 2.88
N THR A 262 -21.81 -20.05 3.30
CA THR A 262 -21.38 -19.91 4.68
C THR A 262 -21.14 -18.43 4.98
N TYR A 263 -21.49 -18.00 6.19
CA TYR A 263 -21.23 -16.65 6.67
C TYR A 263 -20.90 -16.71 8.17
N GLN A 264 -19.82 -16.06 8.61
CA GLN A 264 -19.40 -16.03 10.02
C GLN A 264 -19.37 -17.43 10.70
N LYS A 265 -18.81 -18.44 10.02
CA LYS A 265 -18.74 -19.86 10.46
C LYS A 265 -20.10 -20.58 10.58
N HIS A 266 -21.22 -19.93 10.26
CA HIS A 266 -22.52 -20.58 10.08
C HIS A 266 -22.66 -21.10 8.65
N THR A 267 -23.16 -22.34 8.49
CA THR A 267 -23.49 -22.91 7.18
C THR A 267 -24.99 -22.76 6.97
N TYR A 268 -25.39 -22.09 5.89
CA TYR A 268 -26.79 -21.83 5.65
C TYR A 268 -27.57 -23.14 5.43
N THR A 269 -28.71 -23.24 6.11
CA THR A 269 -29.68 -24.33 5.93
C THR A 269 -30.39 -24.21 4.58
N TYR A 270 -31.12 -25.25 4.17
CA TYR A 270 -31.87 -25.25 2.92
C TYR A 270 -32.87 -24.08 2.85
N GLU A 271 -33.60 -23.83 3.95
CA GLU A 271 -34.61 -22.77 4.02
C GLU A 271 -33.97 -21.37 3.94
N GLU A 272 -32.82 -21.18 4.61
CA GLU A 272 -32.05 -19.94 4.52
C GLU A 272 -31.50 -19.70 3.11
N LEU A 273 -31.03 -20.75 2.41
CA LEU A 273 -30.54 -20.64 1.03
C LEU A 273 -31.66 -20.29 0.04
N VAL A 274 -32.88 -20.82 0.25
CA VAL A 274 -34.06 -20.46 -0.55
C VAL A 274 -34.42 -19.00 -0.32
N CYS A 275 -34.48 -18.54 0.94
CA CYS A 275 -34.75 -17.13 1.26
C CYS A 275 -33.68 -16.19 0.66
N ASN A 276 -32.41 -16.55 0.75
CA ASN A 276 -31.32 -15.78 0.15
C ASN A 276 -31.46 -15.70 -1.37
N LEU A 277 -31.82 -16.81 -2.03
CA LEU A 277 -32.03 -16.82 -3.48
C LEU A 277 -33.24 -15.98 -3.91
N LYS A 278 -34.35 -16.00 -3.14
CA LYS A 278 -35.51 -15.11 -3.39
C LYS A 278 -35.11 -13.64 -3.31
N ALA A 279 -34.37 -13.26 -2.25
CA ALA A 279 -33.91 -11.89 -2.07
C ALA A 279 -33.00 -11.43 -3.21
N VAL A 280 -32.13 -12.32 -3.71
CA VAL A 280 -31.27 -12.06 -4.87
C VAL A 280 -32.13 -11.87 -6.13
N ILE A 281 -33.08 -12.77 -6.42
CA ILE A 281 -33.97 -12.67 -7.59
C ILE A 281 -34.78 -11.36 -7.60
N VAL A 282 -35.33 -10.96 -6.45
CA VAL A 282 -36.10 -9.71 -6.34
C VAL A 282 -35.21 -8.49 -6.59
N ALA A 283 -33.97 -8.52 -6.10
CA ALA A 283 -32.99 -7.48 -6.36
C ALA A 283 -32.53 -7.44 -7.83
N ASP A 284 -32.58 -8.57 -8.55
CA ASP A 284 -32.29 -8.63 -9.98
C ASP A 284 -33.35 -7.87 -10.82
N TYR A 285 -34.64 -7.99 -10.47
CA TYR A 285 -35.75 -7.34 -11.20
C TYR A 285 -35.93 -5.85 -10.92
N SER A 286 -35.48 -5.38 -9.76
CA SER A 286 -35.64 -3.98 -9.35
C SER A 286 -34.50 -3.08 -9.84
N ARG A 287 -33.57 -3.60 -10.64
CA ARG A 287 -32.47 -2.85 -11.24
C ARG A 287 -32.91 -2.28 -12.60
N PRO A 288 -32.97 -0.95 -12.79
CA PRO A 288 -33.26 -0.37 -14.10
C PRO A 288 -32.16 -0.75 -15.11
N GLU A 289 -32.56 -1.11 -16.33
CA GLU A 289 -31.71 -1.31 -17.50
C GLU A 289 -31.09 0.03 -17.95
N SER A 290 -30.18 0.58 -17.17
CA SER A 290 -29.35 1.71 -17.59
C SER A 290 -27.92 1.41 -17.20
N ASP A 291 -27.26 0.64 -18.05
CA ASP A 291 -25.82 0.64 -18.30
C ASP A 291 -25.59 -0.46 -19.35
N THR A 292 -26.07 -0.21 -20.58
CA THR A 292 -25.51 -0.88 -21.76
C THR A 292 -24.03 -0.52 -21.78
N ASP A 293 -23.19 -1.48 -21.38
CA ASP A 293 -21.76 -1.46 -21.60
C ASP A 293 -21.52 -1.08 -23.08
N SER A 294 -21.05 0.13 -23.30
CA SER A 294 -20.42 0.49 -24.57
C SER A 294 -19.25 -0.47 -24.74
N ALA A 295 -19.34 -1.32 -25.75
CA ALA A 295 -18.25 -2.21 -26.13
C ALA A 295 -16.96 -1.37 -26.29
N PRO A 296 -15.81 -1.83 -25.80
CA PRO A 296 -14.56 -1.22 -26.19
C PRO A 296 -14.40 -1.47 -27.68
N ASP A 297 -14.40 -0.39 -28.46
CA ASP A 297 -14.00 -0.42 -29.86
C ASP A 297 -12.67 -1.17 -29.97
N SER A 298 -12.70 -2.25 -30.73
CA SER A 298 -11.52 -2.86 -31.31
C SER A 298 -10.92 -1.85 -32.28
N GLU A 299 -9.94 -1.06 -31.83
CA GLU A 299 -8.99 -0.42 -32.73
C GLU A 299 -8.07 -1.52 -33.29
N GLU A 300 -8.43 -1.99 -34.48
CA GLU A 300 -7.46 -2.44 -35.48
C GLU A 300 -6.75 -1.20 -36.03
N ASP A 301 -5.45 -1.09 -35.77
CA ASP A 301 -4.38 -0.77 -36.74
C ASP A 301 -2.98 -0.91 -36.08
#